data_AF-A0A0V0GCR1-F1
#
_entry.id   AF-A0A0V0GCR1-F1
#
_cell.length_a   1.000
_cell.length_b   1.000
_cell.length_c   1.000
_cell.angle_alpha   90.00
_cell.angle_beta   90.00
_cell.angle_gamma   90.00
#
_symmetry.space_group_name_H-M   'P 1'
#
loop_
_entity.id
_entity.type
_entity.pdbx_description
1 polymer ?
#
loop_
_entity_poly.entity_id
_entity_poly.type
_entity_poly.pdbx_seq_one_letter_code
_entity_poly.pdbx_strand_id
1 'polypeptide(L)'
;PKTLLNLFQISVEPIFLLMFFCFSLVDAAGTNFLLIRTCTMVFGFSEANCTHRISPSVQEIIQPYTARIIMGKVLIQAIFPAILSLFIGSWTDGSKKRKPFIILPLIGLTIDYAIWLIFIYFPIPPVFFLLTVLPYSLSGGSISLFTCAYCYLSDITNEDNRAFRMSVLTISLTIGMLSGYLVSTEMYKTFHKNINFIVFGTSLCCMILTLLYTIFLLPETVITAEEIENSGERNNRKSFFNISHVKNSLAVLLKGRPSNGRLVLLLLIAIIVIDILVFQGESNFRYLSLKASFHWTVEDYNVFSAILSGVAVIISLIGIWLLNKVLGLSCTFTIALVLSTCFISSVLISLSKSP
;
A
#
# COMPACT_ATOMS: atom_id res chain seq x y z
N PRO A 1 -37.36 -8.92 10.00
CA PRO A 1 -36.13 -9.71 10.22
C PRO A 1 -35.09 -9.44 9.12
N LYS A 2 -34.36 -8.33 9.28
CA LYS A 2 -33.20 -8.00 8.45
C LYS A 2 -32.10 -8.96 8.85
N THR A 3 -31.80 -9.92 7.99
CA THR A 3 -30.82 -10.98 8.22
C THR A 3 -29.47 -10.37 8.60
N LEU A 4 -28.80 -10.98 9.57
CA LEU A 4 -27.43 -10.64 10.02
C LEU A 4 -26.42 -10.50 8.86
N LEU A 5 -26.74 -11.08 7.70
CA LEU A 5 -26.00 -10.93 6.44
C LEU A 5 -25.94 -9.49 5.90
N ASN A 6 -26.93 -8.64 6.17
CA ASN A 6 -26.91 -7.23 5.74
C ASN A 6 -26.03 -6.34 6.63
N LEU A 7 -25.57 -6.82 7.79
CA LEU A 7 -24.56 -6.10 8.59
C LEU A 7 -23.14 -6.31 8.04
N PHE A 8 -22.89 -7.44 7.38
CA PHE A 8 -21.67 -7.70 6.61
C PHE A 8 -21.97 -7.54 5.12
N GLN A 9 -22.30 -6.32 4.68
CA GLN A 9 -22.22 -6.01 3.26
C GLN A 9 -20.80 -6.36 2.79
N ILE A 10 -20.71 -7.39 1.93
CA ILE A 10 -19.50 -7.78 1.22
C ILE A 10 -18.93 -6.53 0.56
N SER A 11 -17.71 -6.17 0.94
CA SER A 11 -17.14 -4.87 0.63
C SER A 11 -15.62 -5.01 0.47
N VAL A 12 -14.93 -3.90 0.22
CA VAL A 12 -13.53 -3.86 -0.17
C VAL A 12 -12.55 -4.10 0.99
N GLU A 13 -12.99 -4.07 2.25
CA GLU A 13 -12.14 -4.18 3.44
C GLU A 13 -11.32 -5.50 3.49
N PRO A 14 -11.88 -6.69 3.21
CA PRO A 14 -11.10 -7.94 3.21
C PRO A 14 -9.98 -7.96 2.17
N ILE A 15 -10.15 -7.25 1.05
CA ILE A 15 -9.14 -7.13 -0.01
C ILE A 15 -7.91 -6.38 0.55
N PHE A 16 -8.14 -5.26 1.24
CA PHE A 16 -7.05 -4.47 1.83
C PHE A 16 -6.39 -5.21 2.99
N LEU A 17 -7.17 -5.89 3.83
CA LEU A 17 -6.63 -6.71 4.90
C LEU A 17 -5.65 -7.77 4.37
N LEU A 18 -6.08 -8.58 3.39
CA LEU A 18 -5.26 -9.66 2.85
C LEU A 18 -4.07 -9.14 2.01
N MET A 19 -4.26 -8.06 1.26
CA MET A 19 -3.17 -7.44 0.49
C MET A 19 -2.07 -6.91 1.41
N PHE A 20 -2.44 -6.16 2.45
CA PHE A 20 -1.47 -5.59 3.39
C PHE A 20 -0.86 -6.65 4.31
N PHE A 21 -1.59 -7.73 4.61
CA PHE A 21 -1.02 -8.94 5.20
C PHE A 21 0.10 -9.51 4.33
N CYS A 22 -0.11 -9.67 3.02
CA CYS A 22 0.91 -10.19 2.12
C CYS A 22 2.12 -9.24 2.00
N PHE A 23 1.88 -7.93 1.97
CA PHE A 23 2.96 -6.94 1.93
C PHE A 23 3.84 -6.99 3.17
N SER A 24 3.25 -6.97 4.37
CA SER A 24 4.05 -7.03 5.60
C SER A 24 4.71 -8.39 5.82
N LEU A 25 4.09 -9.48 5.33
CA LEU A 25 4.70 -10.81 5.39
C LEU A 25 6.02 -10.87 4.62
N VAL A 26 6.06 -10.24 3.44
CA VAL A 26 7.17 -10.29 2.49
C VAL A 26 8.19 -9.16 2.69
N ASP A 27 7.83 -8.04 3.32
CA ASP A 27 8.64 -6.81 3.41
C ASP A 27 10.13 -7.05 3.74
N ALA A 28 10.41 -7.50 4.97
CA ALA A 28 11.77 -7.76 5.42
C ALA A 28 12.40 -8.97 4.72
N ALA A 29 11.60 -9.98 4.39
CA ALA A 29 12.04 -11.20 3.74
C ALA A 29 12.60 -10.93 2.33
N GLY A 30 11.88 -10.14 1.54
CA GLY A 30 12.28 -9.75 0.18
C GLY A 30 13.54 -8.91 0.19
N THR A 31 13.64 -7.93 1.10
CA THR A 31 14.84 -7.09 1.21
C THR A 31 16.06 -7.90 1.65
N ASN A 32 15.90 -8.80 2.62
CA ASN A 32 16.97 -9.69 3.07
C ASN A 32 17.42 -10.67 1.97
N PHE A 33 16.47 -11.24 1.23
CA PHE A 33 16.79 -12.11 0.10
C PHE A 33 17.58 -11.39 -0.99
N LEU A 34 17.21 -10.14 -1.32
CA LEU A 34 17.93 -9.34 -2.30
C LEU A 34 19.36 -9.02 -1.86
N LEU A 35 19.59 -8.77 -0.57
CA LEU A 35 20.94 -8.61 0.00
C LEU A 35 21.78 -9.87 -0.19
N ILE A 36 21.24 -11.05 0.17
CA ILE A 36 21.94 -12.34 0.06
C ILE A 36 22.26 -12.66 -1.42
N ARG A 37 21.31 -12.43 -2.33
CA ARG A 37 21.53 -12.61 -3.78
C ARG A 37 22.58 -11.65 -4.33
N THR A 38 22.60 -10.41 -3.87
CA THR A 38 23.64 -9.44 -4.26
C THR A 38 25.02 -9.88 -3.76
N CYS A 39 25.11 -10.34 -2.51
CA CYS A 39 26.34 -10.83 -1.90
C CYS A 39 26.95 -12.01 -2.69
N THR A 40 26.11 -12.98 -3.09
CA THR A 40 26.55 -14.21 -3.77
C THR A 40 26.78 -14.02 -5.26
N MET A 41 25.85 -13.39 -6.00
CA MET A 41 25.89 -13.35 -7.47
C MET A 41 26.64 -12.14 -8.03
N VAL A 42 26.65 -11.00 -7.34
CA VAL A 42 27.28 -9.76 -7.84
C VAL A 42 28.71 -9.64 -7.34
N PHE A 43 28.91 -9.86 -6.04
CA PHE A 43 30.23 -9.74 -5.42
C PHE A 43 30.99 -11.06 -5.27
N GLY A 44 30.35 -12.21 -5.55
CA GLY A 44 31.02 -13.52 -5.58
C GLY A 44 31.53 -13.99 -4.22
N PHE A 45 30.99 -13.45 -3.11
CA PHE A 45 31.38 -13.92 -1.78
C PHE A 45 30.90 -15.35 -1.53
N SER A 46 31.63 -16.10 -0.70
CA SER A 46 31.26 -17.46 -0.31
C SER A 46 29.92 -17.48 0.45
N GLU A 47 29.14 -18.56 0.28
CA GLU A 47 27.84 -18.71 0.95
C GLU A 47 27.93 -18.61 2.49
N ALA A 48 29.07 -18.99 3.06
CA ALA A 48 29.35 -18.87 4.49
C ALA A 48 29.39 -17.41 4.99
N ASN A 49 29.78 -16.46 4.13
CA ASN A 49 29.83 -15.04 4.46
C ASN A 49 28.51 -14.31 4.14
N CYS A 50 27.64 -14.90 3.32
CA CYS A 50 26.35 -14.35 2.88
C CYS A 50 25.17 -15.03 3.59
N THR A 51 25.23 -15.17 4.91
CA THR A 51 24.15 -15.79 5.70
C THR A 51 23.14 -14.75 6.21
N HIS A 52 22.15 -15.18 7.00
CA HIS A 52 21.20 -14.28 7.67
C HIS A 52 21.90 -13.21 8.53
N ARG A 53 23.11 -13.49 9.04
CA ARG A 53 23.97 -12.55 9.76
C ARG A 53 25.20 -12.23 8.92
N ILE A 54 25.06 -11.23 8.06
CA ILE A 54 26.16 -10.72 7.23
C ILE A 54 27.10 -9.92 8.14
N SER A 55 28.41 -10.10 7.99
CA SER A 55 29.39 -9.31 8.74
C SER A 55 29.30 -7.82 8.37
N PRO A 56 29.55 -6.88 9.32
CA PRO A 56 29.38 -5.45 9.07
C PRO A 56 30.17 -4.94 7.87
N SER A 57 31.41 -5.43 7.68
CA SER A 57 32.30 -5.05 6.59
C SER A 57 31.78 -5.48 5.21
N VAL A 58 31.18 -6.66 5.11
CA VAL A 58 30.57 -7.14 3.85
C VAL A 58 29.26 -6.39 3.59
N GLN A 59 28.49 -6.13 4.65
CA GLN A 59 27.21 -5.44 4.54
C GLN A 59 27.38 -4.01 3.98
N GLU A 60 28.39 -3.28 4.44
CA GLU A 60 28.69 -1.92 3.97
C GLU A 60 28.97 -1.85 2.46
N ILE A 61 29.54 -2.91 1.88
CA ILE A 61 29.84 -3.00 0.44
C ILE A 61 28.58 -3.33 -0.37
N ILE A 62 27.75 -4.28 0.08
CA ILE A 62 26.59 -4.78 -0.68
C ILE A 62 25.35 -3.88 -0.56
N GLN A 63 25.21 -3.16 0.56
CA GLN A 63 24.02 -2.39 0.88
C GLN A 63 23.77 -1.22 -0.08
N PRO A 64 24.77 -0.41 -0.49
CA PRO A 64 24.58 0.65 -1.47
C PRO A 64 24.08 0.14 -2.82
N TYR A 65 24.59 -1.01 -3.28
CA TYR A 65 24.14 -1.61 -4.53
C TYR A 65 22.70 -2.11 -4.44
N THR A 66 22.36 -2.80 -3.35
CA THR A 66 21.01 -3.30 -3.09
C THR A 66 20.01 -2.15 -2.96
N ALA A 67 20.39 -1.07 -2.27
CA ALA A 67 19.58 0.14 -2.12
C ALA A 67 19.27 0.80 -3.47
N ARG A 68 20.21 0.80 -4.43
CA ARG A 68 19.95 1.31 -5.80
C ARG A 68 18.89 0.48 -6.52
N ILE A 69 18.91 -0.85 -6.37
CA ILE A 69 17.89 -1.72 -6.98
C ILE A 69 16.52 -1.45 -6.35
N ILE A 70 16.45 -1.36 -5.01
CA ILE A 70 15.19 -1.03 -4.31
C ILE A 70 14.68 0.34 -4.73
N MET A 71 15.56 1.34 -4.83
CA MET A 71 15.20 2.67 -5.32
C MET A 71 14.64 2.61 -6.75
N GLY A 72 15.28 1.85 -7.64
CA GLY A 72 14.77 1.62 -8.99
C GLY A 72 13.37 1.00 -8.99
N LYS A 73 13.12 0.00 -8.13
CA LYS A 73 11.80 -0.62 -7.97
C LYS A 73 10.75 0.41 -7.53
N VAL A 74 11.06 1.19 -6.50
CA VAL A 74 10.16 2.23 -5.96
C VAL A 74 9.84 3.29 -7.02
N LEU A 75 10.83 3.70 -7.82
CA LEU A 75 10.61 4.64 -8.93
C LEU A 75 9.66 4.07 -9.98
N ILE A 76 9.81 2.80 -10.38
CA ILE A 76 8.89 2.14 -11.32
C ILE A 76 7.47 2.09 -10.72
N GLN A 77 7.36 1.72 -9.45
CA GLN A 77 6.10 1.63 -8.71
C GLN A 77 5.45 3.01 -8.46
N ALA A 78 6.19 4.10 -8.56
CA ALA A 78 5.66 5.45 -8.47
C ALA A 78 5.27 6.02 -9.84
N ILE A 79 6.17 5.94 -10.83
CA ILE A 79 6.03 6.63 -12.12
C ILE A 79 4.87 6.05 -12.94
N PHE A 80 4.81 4.71 -13.11
CA PHE A 80 3.78 4.11 -13.96
C PHE A 80 2.36 4.29 -13.38
N PRO A 81 2.11 3.99 -12.09
CA PRO A 81 0.82 4.30 -11.47
C PRO A 81 0.46 5.79 -11.46
N ALA A 82 1.44 6.70 -11.32
CA ALA A 82 1.16 8.13 -11.37
C ALA A 82 0.69 8.60 -12.76
N ILE A 83 1.22 8.01 -13.84
CA ILE A 83 0.74 8.29 -15.20
C ILE A 83 -0.67 7.72 -15.38
N LEU A 84 -0.90 6.49 -14.92
CA LEU A 84 -2.21 5.82 -15.03
C LEU A 84 -3.29 6.50 -14.18
N SER A 85 -2.94 7.04 -13.00
CA SER A 85 -3.90 7.66 -12.08
C SER A 85 -4.57 8.90 -12.66
N LEU A 86 -3.90 9.61 -13.58
CA LEU A 86 -4.49 10.72 -14.34
C LEU A 86 -5.70 10.27 -15.17
N PHE A 87 -5.71 9.01 -15.62
CA PHE A 87 -6.75 8.46 -16.48
C PHE A 87 -7.74 7.58 -15.73
N ILE A 88 -7.33 6.92 -14.63
CA ILE A 88 -8.16 5.99 -13.87
C ILE A 88 -9.49 6.62 -13.45
N GLY A 89 -9.48 7.86 -12.92
CA GLY A 89 -10.72 8.54 -12.55
C GLY A 89 -11.68 8.71 -13.73
N SER A 90 -11.17 9.16 -14.88
CA SER A 90 -12.00 9.29 -16.09
C SER A 90 -12.48 7.94 -16.63
N TRP A 91 -11.68 6.88 -16.50
CA TRP A 91 -12.04 5.54 -16.94
C TRP A 91 -13.10 4.91 -16.07
N THR A 92 -12.99 5.05 -14.74
CA THR A 92 -13.99 4.53 -13.80
C THR A 92 -15.32 5.25 -13.96
N ASP A 93 -15.28 6.57 -14.15
CA ASP A 93 -16.48 7.39 -14.31
C ASP A 93 -17.15 7.15 -15.65
N GLY A 94 -16.38 7.08 -16.75
CA GLY A 94 -16.91 6.83 -18.09
C GLY A 94 -17.38 5.39 -18.32
N SER A 95 -16.69 4.40 -17.75
CA SER A 95 -17.11 2.99 -17.86
C SER A 95 -18.21 2.62 -16.87
N LYS A 96 -18.46 3.46 -15.86
CA LYS A 96 -19.38 3.24 -14.73
C LYS A 96 -19.17 1.90 -14.02
N LYS A 97 -17.95 1.35 -14.11
CA LYS A 97 -17.52 0.09 -13.52
C LYS A 97 -16.23 0.32 -12.75
N ARG A 98 -16.21 -0.14 -11.50
CA ARG A 98 -15.10 0.05 -10.55
C ARG A 98 -14.38 -1.25 -10.26
N LYS A 99 -15.09 -2.38 -10.28
CA LYS A 99 -14.52 -3.71 -10.01
C LYS A 99 -13.36 -4.10 -10.96
N PRO A 100 -13.40 -3.85 -12.29
CA PRO A 100 -12.30 -4.22 -13.16
C PRO A 100 -10.98 -3.51 -12.82
N PHE A 101 -11.06 -2.26 -12.37
CA PHE A 101 -9.90 -1.45 -11.97
C PHE A 101 -9.38 -1.79 -10.57
N ILE A 102 -10.14 -2.55 -9.77
CA ILE A 102 -9.68 -3.20 -8.54
C ILE A 102 -9.02 -4.55 -8.87
N ILE A 103 -9.60 -5.34 -9.78
CA ILE A 103 -9.09 -6.67 -10.16
C ILE A 103 -7.73 -6.56 -10.85
N LEU A 104 -7.56 -5.61 -11.78
CA LEU A 104 -6.35 -5.48 -12.59
C LEU A 104 -5.05 -5.38 -11.75
N PRO A 105 -4.95 -4.48 -10.75
CA PRO A 105 -3.78 -4.42 -9.86
C PRO A 105 -3.61 -5.64 -8.95
N LEU A 106 -4.69 -6.34 -8.57
CA LEU A 106 -4.57 -7.61 -7.82
C LEU A 106 -3.97 -8.72 -8.69
N ILE A 107 -4.32 -8.78 -9.98
CA ILE A 107 -3.69 -9.68 -10.95
C ILE A 107 -2.20 -9.33 -11.07
N GLY A 108 -1.87 -8.04 -11.26
CA GLY A 108 -0.50 -7.57 -11.35
C GLY A 108 0.33 -7.97 -10.11
N LEU A 109 -0.24 -7.85 -8.92
CA LEU A 109 0.41 -8.25 -7.67
C LEU A 109 0.54 -9.79 -7.53
N THR A 110 -0.44 -10.55 -8.01
CA THR A 110 -0.36 -12.02 -8.03
C THR A 110 0.77 -12.49 -8.95
N ILE A 111 0.92 -11.85 -10.11
CA ILE A 111 2.02 -12.11 -11.03
C ILE A 111 3.36 -11.72 -10.41
N ASP A 112 3.47 -10.58 -9.72
CA ASP A 112 4.69 -10.18 -9.01
C ASP A 112 5.16 -11.28 -8.04
N TYR A 113 4.26 -11.78 -7.16
CA TYR A 113 4.62 -12.87 -6.25
C TYR A 113 4.96 -14.19 -6.96
N ALA A 114 4.34 -14.49 -8.09
CA ALA A 114 4.70 -15.66 -8.89
C ALA A 114 6.12 -15.52 -9.48
N ILE A 115 6.48 -14.33 -9.99
CA ILE A 115 7.83 -14.06 -10.50
C ILE A 115 8.86 -14.12 -9.36
N TRP A 116 8.54 -13.61 -8.18
CA TRP A 116 9.39 -13.75 -7.00
C TRP A 116 9.72 -15.20 -6.67
N LEU A 117 8.74 -16.12 -6.72
CA LEU A 117 8.99 -17.54 -6.49
C LEU A 117 9.94 -18.14 -7.53
N ILE A 118 9.79 -17.77 -8.80
CA ILE A 118 10.72 -18.17 -9.87
C ILE A 118 12.13 -17.68 -9.54
N PHE A 119 12.29 -16.44 -9.07
CA PHE A 119 13.59 -15.85 -8.74
C PHE A 119 14.22 -16.44 -7.48
N ILE A 120 13.40 -16.94 -6.56
CA ILE A 120 13.87 -17.67 -5.38
C ILE A 120 14.44 -19.02 -5.82
N TYR A 121 13.76 -19.71 -6.74
CA TYR A 121 14.18 -21.03 -7.22
C TYR A 121 15.39 -20.98 -8.16
N PHE A 122 15.41 -20.06 -9.13
CA PHE A 122 16.48 -19.95 -10.13
C PHE A 122 17.56 -18.95 -9.70
N PRO A 123 18.85 -19.20 -10.02
CA PRO A 123 19.95 -18.28 -9.72
C PRO A 123 19.97 -17.11 -10.71
N ILE A 124 19.01 -16.19 -10.58
CA ILE A 124 18.87 -15.01 -11.45
C ILE A 124 19.59 -13.81 -10.81
N PRO A 125 20.31 -12.98 -11.59
CA PRO A 125 20.92 -11.76 -11.07
C PRO A 125 19.91 -10.79 -10.45
N PRO A 126 20.28 -10.09 -9.36
CA PRO A 126 19.35 -9.23 -8.62
C PRO A 126 18.82 -8.04 -9.42
N VAL A 127 19.46 -7.64 -10.53
CA VAL A 127 18.99 -6.53 -11.38
C VAL A 127 17.64 -6.84 -12.05
N PHE A 128 17.40 -8.09 -12.41
CA PHE A 128 16.12 -8.51 -12.99
C PHE A 128 14.95 -8.36 -12.02
N PHE A 129 15.23 -8.10 -10.74
CA PHE A 129 14.21 -7.85 -9.73
C PHE A 129 13.33 -6.64 -10.08
N LEU A 130 13.86 -5.70 -10.86
CA LEU A 130 13.09 -4.57 -11.39
C LEU A 130 11.94 -5.00 -12.32
N LEU A 131 12.02 -6.19 -12.93
CA LEU A 131 10.96 -6.70 -13.78
C LEU A 131 9.76 -7.23 -13.00
N THR A 132 9.94 -7.66 -11.74
CA THR A 132 8.85 -8.27 -10.97
C THR A 132 7.76 -7.26 -10.65
N VAL A 133 8.15 -5.98 -10.45
CA VAL A 133 7.21 -4.90 -10.11
C VAL A 133 6.45 -4.34 -11.31
N LEU A 134 6.87 -4.66 -12.54
CA LEU A 134 6.25 -4.11 -13.76
C LEU A 134 4.78 -4.51 -13.91
N PRO A 135 4.37 -5.79 -13.78
CA PRO A 135 2.96 -6.18 -13.87
C PRO A 135 2.07 -5.43 -12.88
N TYR A 136 2.54 -5.25 -11.64
CA TYR A 136 1.82 -4.48 -10.61
C TYR A 136 1.75 -2.98 -10.92
N SER A 137 2.84 -2.40 -11.43
CA SER A 137 2.93 -0.97 -11.71
C SER A 137 2.10 -0.57 -12.95
N LEU A 138 2.15 -1.40 -14.00
CA LEU A 138 1.41 -1.20 -15.25
C LEU A 138 -0.09 -1.46 -15.12
N SER A 139 -0.52 -2.19 -14.09
CA SER A 139 -1.93 -2.42 -13.78
C SER A 139 -2.57 -1.29 -12.97
N GLY A 140 -1.82 -0.23 -12.66
CA GLY A 140 -2.29 0.94 -11.89
C GLY A 140 -1.86 0.93 -10.43
N GLY A 141 -1.22 -0.15 -9.95
CA GLY A 141 -0.62 -0.26 -8.64
C GLY A 141 -1.57 0.03 -7.47
N SER A 142 -0.99 0.49 -6.36
CA SER A 142 -1.74 0.84 -5.15
C SER A 142 -2.67 2.03 -5.39
N ILE A 143 -2.28 2.98 -6.25
CA ILE A 143 -3.07 4.18 -6.52
C ILE A 143 -4.44 3.81 -7.10
N SER A 144 -4.47 2.94 -8.13
CA SER A 144 -5.73 2.46 -8.71
C SER A 144 -6.61 1.77 -7.67
N LEU A 145 -6.01 0.90 -6.84
CA LEU A 145 -6.73 0.19 -5.79
C LEU A 145 -7.36 1.14 -4.77
N PHE A 146 -6.59 2.06 -4.20
CA PHE A 146 -7.09 3.01 -3.23
C PHE A 146 -8.15 3.92 -3.84
N THR A 147 -7.92 4.50 -5.01
CA THR A 147 -8.89 5.36 -5.68
C THR A 147 -10.20 4.60 -5.93
N CYS A 148 -10.15 3.42 -6.56
CA CYS A 148 -11.36 2.66 -6.87
C CYS A 148 -12.07 2.16 -5.61
N ALA A 149 -11.35 1.81 -4.55
CA ALA A 149 -11.94 1.36 -3.29
C ALA A 149 -12.61 2.50 -2.51
N TYR A 150 -11.98 3.68 -2.42
CA TYR A 150 -12.58 4.86 -1.81
C TYR A 150 -13.80 5.34 -2.60
N CYS A 151 -13.72 5.33 -3.93
CA CYS A 151 -14.86 5.54 -4.79
C CYS A 151 -15.96 4.51 -4.47
N TYR A 152 -15.67 3.21 -4.59
CA TYR A 152 -16.64 2.14 -4.35
C TYR A 152 -17.35 2.30 -3.00
N LEU A 153 -16.58 2.55 -1.94
CA LEU A 153 -17.12 2.72 -0.60
C LEU A 153 -17.96 4.00 -0.49
N SER A 154 -17.59 5.07 -1.20
CA SER A 154 -18.39 6.29 -1.33
C SER A 154 -19.75 6.03 -1.98
N ASP A 155 -19.84 5.13 -2.96
CA ASP A 155 -21.12 4.83 -3.64
C ASP A 155 -22.05 3.96 -2.79
N ILE A 156 -21.51 3.02 -2.00
CA ILE A 156 -22.33 2.10 -1.19
C ILE A 156 -22.65 2.65 0.20
N THR A 157 -22.14 3.83 0.58
CA THR A 157 -22.32 4.43 1.91
C THR A 157 -23.04 5.78 1.84
N ASN A 158 -23.88 6.02 2.85
CA ASN A 158 -24.53 7.32 3.07
C ASN A 158 -23.53 8.31 3.67
N GLU A 159 -23.76 9.62 3.48
CA GLU A 159 -22.86 10.69 3.95
C GLU A 159 -22.52 10.60 5.44
N ASP A 160 -23.50 10.27 6.29
CA ASP A 160 -23.32 10.15 7.74
C ASP A 160 -22.41 8.97 8.15
N ASN A 161 -22.48 7.85 7.42
CA ASN A 161 -21.73 6.63 7.74
C ASN A 161 -20.46 6.46 6.90
N ARG A 162 -20.26 7.31 5.88
CA ARG A 162 -19.11 7.24 4.97
C ARG A 162 -17.80 7.34 5.74
N ALA A 163 -17.65 8.34 6.60
CA ALA A 163 -16.44 8.53 7.39
C ALA A 163 -16.11 7.31 8.26
N PHE A 164 -17.12 6.73 8.91
CA PHE A 164 -16.95 5.51 9.71
C PHE A 164 -16.46 4.34 8.85
N ARG A 165 -17.09 4.09 7.70
CA ARG A 165 -16.72 3.01 6.79
C ARG A 165 -15.30 3.18 6.22
N MET A 166 -14.90 4.41 5.87
CA MET A 166 -13.53 4.69 5.43
C MET A 166 -12.52 4.39 6.55
N SER A 167 -12.87 4.69 7.80
CA SER A 167 -12.04 4.33 8.95
C SER A 167 -11.94 2.83 9.17
N VAL A 168 -13.01 2.06 8.95
CA VAL A 168 -12.97 0.59 9.01
C VAL A 168 -12.02 0.03 7.95
N LEU A 169 -12.01 0.60 6.73
CA LEU A 169 -11.03 0.24 5.69
C LEU A 169 -9.59 0.49 6.17
N THR A 170 -9.31 1.65 6.77
CA THR A 170 -7.98 1.96 7.33
C THR A 170 -7.58 1.00 8.47
N ILE A 171 -8.52 0.64 9.34
CA ILE A 171 -8.28 -0.36 10.40
C ILE A 171 -8.01 -1.75 9.80
N SER A 172 -8.72 -2.13 8.75
CA SER A 172 -8.50 -3.42 8.07
C SER A 172 -7.09 -3.52 7.48
N LEU A 173 -6.58 -2.42 6.93
CA LEU A 173 -5.20 -2.29 6.44
C LEU A 173 -4.19 -2.48 7.57
N THR A 174 -4.34 -1.77 8.69
CA THR A 174 -3.38 -1.82 9.80
C THR A 174 -3.40 -3.17 10.52
N ILE A 175 -4.57 -3.81 10.65
CA ILE A 175 -4.68 -5.20 11.12
C ILE A 175 -4.00 -6.17 10.15
N GLY A 176 -4.15 -5.98 8.85
CA GLY A 176 -3.42 -6.74 7.83
C GLY A 176 -1.91 -6.63 8.03
N MET A 177 -1.38 -5.41 8.19
CA MET A 177 0.04 -5.19 8.44
C MET A 177 0.52 -5.89 9.73
N LEU A 178 -0.18 -5.67 10.85
CA LEU A 178 0.12 -6.28 12.14
C LEU A 178 0.18 -7.81 12.06
N SER A 179 -0.87 -8.42 11.50
CA SER A 179 -0.96 -9.88 11.38
C SER A 179 0.14 -10.45 10.48
N GLY A 180 0.48 -9.78 9.37
CA GLY A 180 1.55 -10.25 8.48
C GLY A 180 2.93 -10.17 9.12
N TYR A 181 3.25 -9.13 9.91
CA TYR A 181 4.54 -9.09 10.64
C TYR A 181 4.63 -10.16 11.73
N LEU A 182 3.54 -10.42 12.47
CA LEU A 182 3.51 -11.47 13.48
C LEU A 182 3.68 -12.86 12.86
N VAL A 183 2.95 -13.15 11.77
CA VAL A 183 3.09 -14.43 11.05
C VAL A 183 4.49 -14.56 10.44
N SER A 184 5.04 -13.49 9.85
CA SER A 184 6.40 -13.51 9.30
C SER A 184 7.42 -13.85 10.38
N THR A 185 7.30 -13.25 11.58
CA THR A 185 8.17 -13.56 12.73
C THR A 185 8.12 -15.05 13.09
N GLU A 186 6.93 -15.62 13.22
CA GLU A 186 6.78 -17.03 13.61
C GLU A 186 7.27 -18.00 12.53
N MET A 187 7.06 -17.66 11.25
CA MET A 187 7.59 -18.43 10.13
C MET A 187 9.12 -18.46 10.16
N TYR A 188 9.78 -17.33 10.41
CA TYR A 188 11.24 -17.25 10.49
C TYR A 188 11.81 -18.04 11.68
N LYS A 189 11.10 -18.07 12.81
CA LYS A 189 11.49 -18.89 13.97
C LYS A 189 11.33 -20.38 13.73
N THR A 190 10.26 -20.78 13.04
CA THR A 190 9.91 -22.20 12.85
C THR A 190 10.67 -22.83 11.69
N PHE A 191 10.82 -22.13 10.56
CA PHE A 191 11.39 -22.67 9.34
C PHE A 191 12.79 -22.11 9.09
N HIS A 192 13.81 -22.92 9.36
CA HIS A 192 15.21 -22.52 9.12
C HIS A 192 15.69 -22.75 7.69
N LYS A 193 15.04 -23.63 6.91
CA LYS A 193 15.38 -23.91 5.50
C LYS A 193 14.26 -23.48 4.57
N ASN A 194 14.62 -22.93 3.41
CA ASN A 194 13.69 -22.49 2.36
C ASN A 194 12.62 -21.48 2.82
N ILE A 195 12.88 -20.70 3.87
CA ILE A 195 11.94 -19.73 4.45
C ILE A 195 11.38 -18.77 3.39
N ASN A 196 12.22 -18.26 2.49
CA ASN A 196 11.77 -17.34 1.43
C ASN A 196 10.77 -18.02 0.50
N PHE A 197 10.98 -19.29 0.12
CA PHE A 197 10.02 -20.00 -0.71
C PHE A 197 8.67 -20.16 -0.01
N ILE A 198 8.68 -20.48 1.29
CA ILE A 198 7.46 -20.64 2.09
C ILE A 198 6.73 -19.30 2.22
N VAL A 199 7.43 -18.22 2.58
CA VAL A 199 6.85 -16.87 2.77
C VAL A 199 6.25 -16.32 1.47
N PHE A 200 6.96 -16.42 0.36
CA PHE A 200 6.42 -15.96 -0.93
C PHE A 200 5.33 -16.89 -1.47
N GLY A 201 5.39 -18.18 -1.17
CA GLY A 201 4.37 -19.16 -1.52
C GLY A 201 3.05 -18.95 -0.78
N THR A 202 3.11 -18.66 0.52
CA THR A 202 1.93 -18.32 1.31
C THR A 202 1.31 -16.99 0.85
N SER A 203 2.13 -15.97 0.56
CA SER A 203 1.63 -14.72 -0.03
C SER A 203 0.97 -14.93 -1.40
N LEU A 204 1.54 -15.75 -2.28
CA LEU A 204 0.91 -16.05 -3.57
C LEU A 204 -0.46 -16.72 -3.39
N CYS A 205 -0.55 -17.74 -2.52
CA CYS A 205 -1.80 -18.42 -2.23
C CYS A 205 -2.86 -17.45 -1.68
N CYS A 206 -2.47 -16.60 -0.72
CA CYS A 206 -3.33 -15.58 -0.13
C CYS A 206 -3.81 -14.55 -1.16
N MET A 207 -2.94 -14.14 -2.09
CA MET A 207 -3.33 -13.23 -3.18
C MET A 207 -4.26 -13.88 -4.19
N ILE A 208 -4.07 -15.16 -4.52
CA ILE A 208 -5.01 -15.91 -5.37
C ILE A 208 -6.39 -15.97 -4.69
N LEU A 209 -6.46 -16.26 -3.39
CA LEU A 209 -7.71 -16.24 -2.63
C LEU A 209 -8.36 -14.84 -2.64
N THR A 210 -7.56 -13.79 -2.49
CA THR A 210 -8.02 -12.40 -2.55
C THR A 210 -8.58 -12.06 -3.94
N LEU A 211 -7.93 -12.53 -5.00
CA LEU A 211 -8.38 -12.35 -6.37
C LEU A 211 -9.69 -13.10 -6.63
N LEU A 212 -9.81 -14.35 -6.17
CA LEU A 212 -11.04 -15.14 -6.26
C LEU A 212 -12.18 -14.48 -5.49
N TYR A 213 -11.93 -14.01 -4.27
CA TYR A 213 -12.88 -13.23 -3.48
C TYR A 213 -13.36 -11.99 -4.26
N THR A 214 -12.43 -11.23 -4.83
CA THR A 214 -12.76 -10.02 -5.58
C THR A 214 -13.56 -10.34 -6.84
N ILE A 215 -13.24 -11.40 -7.57
CA ILE A 215 -13.94 -11.78 -8.80
C ILE A 215 -15.36 -12.31 -8.50
N PHE A 216 -15.51 -13.19 -7.51
CA PHE A 216 -16.78 -13.90 -7.28
C PHE A 216 -17.68 -13.22 -6.26
N LEU A 217 -17.14 -12.63 -5.19
CA LEU A 217 -17.94 -12.11 -4.08
C LEU A 217 -18.15 -10.60 -4.16
N LEU A 218 -17.18 -9.81 -4.62
CA LEU A 218 -17.34 -8.35 -4.68
C LEU A 218 -18.41 -7.97 -5.73
N PRO A 219 -19.53 -7.34 -5.33
CA PRO A 219 -20.52 -6.89 -6.30
C PRO A 219 -20.01 -5.68 -7.08
N GLU A 220 -20.53 -5.47 -8.29
CA GLU A 220 -20.26 -4.25 -9.04
C GLU A 220 -21.16 -3.12 -8.52
N THR A 221 -20.58 -1.96 -8.22
CA THR A 221 -21.35 -0.72 -8.06
C THR A 221 -21.80 -0.25 -9.44
N VAL A 222 -22.97 -0.69 -9.88
CA VAL A 222 -23.63 -0.05 -11.02
C VAL A 222 -24.14 1.29 -10.51
N ILE A 223 -23.51 2.38 -10.91
CA ILE A 223 -24.09 3.72 -10.76
C ILE A 223 -25.49 3.64 -11.38
N THR A 224 -26.53 3.83 -10.57
CA THR A 224 -27.92 3.48 -10.85
C THR A 224 -28.33 3.90 -12.26
N ALA A 225 -28.98 3.00 -13.00
CA ALA A 225 -29.46 3.22 -14.36
C ALA A 225 -30.31 4.51 -14.53
N GLU A 226 -30.89 5.04 -13.45
CA GLU A 226 -31.62 6.31 -13.41
C GLU A 226 -30.74 7.55 -13.67
N GLU A 227 -29.45 7.54 -13.35
CA GLU A 227 -28.52 8.61 -13.74
C GLU A 227 -28.03 8.45 -15.20
N ILE A 228 -28.19 7.26 -15.78
CA ILE A 228 -27.77 6.93 -17.16
C ILE A 228 -28.75 7.51 -18.18
N GLU A 229 -30.05 7.54 -17.89
CA GLU A 229 -31.03 8.19 -18.76
C GLU A 229 -30.93 9.72 -18.72
N ASN A 230 -30.58 10.30 -17.58
CA ASN A 230 -30.45 11.76 -17.43
C ASN A 230 -29.14 12.35 -18.00
N SER A 231 -28.10 11.54 -18.22
CA SER A 231 -26.78 12.03 -18.65
C SER A 231 -26.59 12.13 -20.16
N GLY A 232 -27.47 11.56 -21.00
CA GLY A 232 -27.42 11.74 -22.47
C GLY A 232 -26.12 11.27 -23.17
N GLU A 233 -25.13 10.77 -22.44
CA GLU A 233 -23.81 10.41 -22.95
C GLU A 233 -23.85 9.01 -23.56
N ARG A 234 -24.26 9.00 -24.83
CA ARG A 234 -24.27 7.82 -25.70
C ARG A 234 -22.83 7.34 -25.92
N ASN A 235 -22.44 6.32 -25.17
CA ASN A 235 -21.54 5.22 -25.53
C ASN A 235 -20.42 5.57 -26.55
N ASN A 236 -19.48 6.46 -26.19
CA ASN A 236 -18.35 6.78 -27.04
C ASN A 236 -17.08 6.08 -26.54
N ARG A 237 -16.84 4.84 -27.01
CA ARG A 237 -15.62 4.04 -26.77
C ARG A 237 -14.31 4.76 -27.14
N LYS A 238 -14.36 5.93 -27.78
CA LYS A 238 -13.19 6.76 -28.15
C LYS A 238 -12.67 7.69 -27.04
N SER A 239 -13.30 7.70 -25.86
CA SER A 239 -12.95 8.63 -24.76
C SER A 239 -12.07 8.00 -23.66
N PHE A 240 -11.25 6.99 -23.95
CA PHE A 240 -10.31 6.48 -22.93
C PHE A 240 -9.17 7.49 -22.68
N PHE A 241 -8.62 8.15 -23.70
CA PHE A 241 -7.54 9.14 -23.51
C PHE A 241 -8.02 10.57 -23.73
N ASN A 242 -9.09 10.98 -23.06
CA ASN A 242 -9.60 12.34 -23.21
C ASN A 242 -8.97 13.28 -22.16
N ILE A 243 -7.89 13.95 -22.58
CA ILE A 243 -7.13 14.96 -21.80
C ILE A 243 -8.03 16.07 -21.23
N SER A 244 -9.23 16.27 -21.80
CA SER A 244 -10.24 17.20 -21.27
C SER A 244 -10.56 16.93 -19.79
N HIS A 245 -10.66 15.67 -19.35
CA HIS A 245 -10.95 15.36 -17.95
C HIS A 245 -9.79 15.68 -17.01
N VAL A 246 -8.54 15.44 -17.44
CA VAL A 246 -7.34 15.84 -16.68
C VAL A 246 -7.31 17.36 -16.51
N LYS A 247 -7.60 18.10 -17.59
CA LYS A 247 -7.70 19.57 -17.55
C LYS A 247 -8.81 20.03 -16.60
N ASN A 248 -9.95 19.35 -16.58
CA ASN A 248 -11.04 19.67 -15.66
C ASN A 248 -10.66 19.40 -14.20
N SER A 249 -10.00 18.28 -13.89
CA SER A 249 -9.49 17.97 -12.55
C SER A 249 -8.47 19.00 -12.05
N LEU A 250 -7.55 19.44 -12.93
CA LEU A 250 -6.63 20.55 -12.63
C LEU A 250 -7.36 21.89 -12.47
N ALA A 251 -8.38 22.15 -13.28
CA ALA A 251 -9.20 23.35 -13.15
C ALA A 251 -9.97 23.39 -11.82
N VAL A 252 -10.35 22.25 -11.26
CA VAL A 252 -11.00 22.16 -9.93
C VAL A 252 -10.07 22.65 -8.81
N LEU A 253 -8.75 22.45 -8.94
CA LEU A 253 -7.76 23.00 -7.99
C LEU A 253 -7.65 24.52 -8.06
N LEU A 254 -7.94 25.10 -9.23
CA LEU A 254 -7.83 26.53 -9.50
C LEU A 254 -9.17 27.28 -9.34
N LYS A 255 -10.29 26.56 -9.26
CA LYS A 255 -11.63 27.13 -9.13
C LYS A 255 -11.78 27.84 -7.77
N GLY A 256 -12.24 29.09 -7.80
CA GLY A 256 -12.53 29.86 -6.59
C GLY A 256 -13.66 29.20 -5.78
N ARG A 257 -13.46 29.04 -4.46
CA ARG A 257 -14.46 28.51 -3.51
C ARG A 257 -14.77 29.57 -2.46
N PRO A 258 -16.05 29.73 -2.05
CA PRO A 258 -16.41 30.66 -0.99
C PRO A 258 -15.75 30.28 0.35
N SER A 259 -15.48 31.28 1.20
CA SER A 259 -14.91 31.14 2.55
C SER A 259 -13.56 30.41 2.63
N ASN A 260 -12.48 31.01 2.10
CA ASN A 260 -11.09 30.48 2.14
C ASN A 260 -10.91 28.99 1.74
N GLY A 261 -11.94 28.35 1.16
CA GLY A 261 -11.98 26.90 0.95
C GLY A 261 -10.92 26.40 -0.04
N ARG A 262 -10.42 27.29 -0.91
CA ARG A 262 -9.27 27.00 -1.78
C ARG A 262 -7.99 26.82 -0.97
N LEU A 263 -7.74 27.71 0.00
CA LEU A 263 -6.56 27.63 0.86
C LEU A 263 -6.65 26.38 1.75
N VAL A 264 -7.82 26.08 2.30
CA VAL A 264 -8.05 24.83 3.06
C VAL A 264 -7.77 23.61 2.17
N LEU A 265 -8.32 23.53 0.96
CA LEU A 265 -8.07 22.41 0.04
C LEU A 265 -6.59 22.23 -0.30
N LEU A 266 -5.88 23.31 -0.61
CA LEU A 266 -4.45 23.26 -0.91
C LEU A 266 -3.62 22.81 0.30
N LEU A 267 -3.97 23.28 1.50
CA LEU A 267 -3.36 22.80 2.73
C LEU A 267 -3.61 21.29 2.91
N LEU A 268 -4.84 20.79 2.72
CA LEU A 268 -5.14 19.35 2.81
C LEU A 268 -4.32 18.52 1.85
N ILE A 269 -4.15 18.97 0.61
CA ILE A 269 -3.32 18.29 -0.39
C ILE A 269 -1.86 18.28 0.07
N ALA A 270 -1.33 19.42 0.53
CA ALA A 270 0.05 19.49 1.02
C ALA A 270 0.29 18.54 2.21
N ILE A 271 -0.67 18.42 3.12
CA ILE A 271 -0.61 17.50 4.27
C ILE A 271 -0.48 16.06 3.79
N ILE A 272 -1.38 15.63 2.89
CA ILE A 272 -1.40 14.26 2.38
C ILE A 272 -0.09 13.96 1.63
N VAL A 273 0.43 14.92 0.86
CA VAL A 273 1.70 14.76 0.15
C VAL A 273 2.87 14.58 1.12
N ILE A 274 2.95 15.41 2.16
CA ILE A 274 4.01 15.31 3.18
C ILE A 274 3.90 13.98 3.92
N ASP A 275 2.69 13.58 4.33
CA ASP A 275 2.45 12.32 5.04
C ASP A 275 2.87 11.10 4.22
N ILE A 276 2.46 11.03 2.95
CA ILE A 276 2.86 9.95 2.04
C ILE A 276 4.39 9.96 1.81
N LEU A 277 5.00 11.14 1.68
CA LEU A 277 6.45 11.26 1.50
C LEU A 277 7.22 10.73 2.70
N VAL A 278 6.81 11.10 3.92
CA VAL A 278 7.42 10.62 5.17
C VAL A 278 7.21 9.12 5.30
N PHE A 279 5.99 8.63 5.12
CA PHE A 279 5.66 7.21 5.26
C PHE A 279 6.45 6.33 4.28
N GLN A 280 6.45 6.68 2.99
CA GLN A 280 7.18 5.93 1.96
C GLN A 280 8.68 6.08 2.09
N GLY A 281 9.16 7.27 2.44
CA GLY A 281 10.59 7.54 2.66
C GLY A 281 11.15 6.71 3.81
N GLU A 282 10.43 6.64 4.93
CA GLU A 282 10.87 5.84 6.08
C GLU A 282 10.74 4.33 5.79
N SER A 283 9.58 3.86 5.32
CA SER A 283 9.30 2.43 5.19
C SER A 283 10.26 1.70 4.23
N ASN A 284 10.68 2.32 3.13
CA ASN A 284 11.57 1.68 2.15
C ASN A 284 13.01 1.52 2.64
N PHE A 285 13.46 2.35 3.58
CA PHE A 285 14.84 2.33 4.10
C PHE A 285 14.94 1.78 5.53
N ARG A 286 13.82 1.71 6.27
CA ARG A 286 13.78 1.33 7.69
C ARG A 286 14.53 0.03 7.97
N TYR A 287 14.23 -1.05 7.23
CA TYR A 287 14.89 -2.34 7.43
C TYR A 287 16.41 -2.26 7.19
N LEU A 288 16.83 -1.68 6.06
CA LEU A 288 18.26 -1.53 5.72
C LEU A 288 19.02 -0.67 6.73
N SER A 289 18.39 0.40 7.22
CA SER A 289 18.98 1.29 8.22
C SER A 289 19.15 0.59 9.56
N LEU A 290 18.11 -0.07 10.05
CA LEU A 290 18.16 -0.79 11.34
C LEU A 290 19.12 -1.98 11.28
N LYS A 291 19.19 -2.65 10.13
CA LYS A 291 20.19 -3.70 9.90
C LYS A 291 21.62 -3.15 9.88
N ALA A 292 21.85 -1.95 9.35
CA ALA A 292 23.17 -1.32 9.32
C ALA A 292 23.61 -0.85 10.72
N SER A 293 22.74 -0.16 11.45
CA SER A 293 23.08 0.44 12.74
C SER A 293 23.09 -0.56 13.89
N PHE A 294 22.14 -1.49 13.93
CA PHE A 294 21.93 -2.39 15.08
C PHE A 294 22.15 -3.87 14.76
N HIS A 295 22.53 -4.20 13.52
CA HIS A 295 22.69 -5.59 13.06
C HIS A 295 21.44 -6.46 13.27
N TRP A 296 20.27 -5.83 13.13
CA TRP A 296 18.98 -6.51 13.30
C TRP A 296 18.76 -7.63 12.29
N THR A 297 18.20 -8.73 12.78
CA THR A 297 17.71 -9.82 11.94
C THR A 297 16.32 -9.49 11.37
N VAL A 298 15.83 -10.34 10.46
CA VAL A 298 14.45 -10.22 9.96
C VAL A 298 13.43 -10.34 11.10
N GLU A 299 13.71 -11.18 12.10
CA GLU A 299 12.84 -11.38 13.26
C GLU A 299 12.72 -10.12 14.12
N ASP A 300 13.85 -9.48 14.44
CA ASP A 300 13.87 -8.27 15.27
C ASP A 300 13.07 -7.13 14.61
N TYR A 301 13.27 -6.95 13.30
CA TYR A 301 12.53 -5.96 12.52
C TYR A 301 11.03 -6.27 12.46
N ASN A 302 10.65 -7.53 12.28
CA ASN A 302 9.24 -7.92 12.21
C ASN A 302 8.53 -7.69 13.56
N VAL A 303 9.18 -8.02 14.68
CA VAL A 303 8.63 -7.76 16.03
C VAL A 303 8.47 -6.26 16.25
N PHE A 304 9.49 -5.46 15.92
CA PHE A 304 9.41 -4.01 16.01
C PHE A 304 8.27 -3.43 15.17
N SER A 305 8.15 -3.86 13.92
CA SER A 305 7.11 -3.40 12.99
C SER A 305 5.70 -3.87 13.39
N ALA A 306 5.58 -5.05 14.01
CA ALA A 306 4.34 -5.53 14.61
C ALA A 306 3.92 -4.64 15.79
N ILE A 307 4.84 -4.27 16.68
CA ILE A 307 4.54 -3.37 17.81
C ILE A 307 4.06 -2.02 17.28
N LEU A 308 4.76 -1.43 16.30
CA LEU A 308 4.35 -0.16 15.70
C LEU A 308 2.95 -0.26 15.06
N SER A 309 2.68 -1.33 14.31
CA SER A 309 1.38 -1.56 13.69
C SER A 309 0.27 -1.75 14.74
N GLY A 310 0.56 -2.46 15.84
CA GLY A 310 -0.38 -2.66 16.94
C GLY A 310 -0.71 -1.37 17.69
N VAL A 311 0.30 -0.54 17.95
CA VAL A 311 0.12 0.80 18.52
C VAL A 311 -0.73 1.67 17.57
N ALA A 312 -0.47 1.62 16.26
CA ALA A 312 -1.27 2.35 15.27
C ALA A 312 -2.75 1.91 15.27
N VAL A 313 -3.05 0.61 15.40
CA VAL A 313 -4.43 0.11 15.55
C VAL A 313 -5.09 0.71 16.79
N ILE A 314 -4.43 0.64 17.95
CA ILE A 314 -4.97 1.17 19.21
C ILE A 314 -5.23 2.68 19.11
N ILE A 315 -4.25 3.44 18.59
CA ILE A 315 -4.38 4.88 18.41
C ILE A 315 -5.52 5.21 17.44
N SER A 316 -5.68 4.47 16.34
CA SER A 316 -6.75 4.71 15.38
C SER A 316 -8.14 4.51 15.99
N LEU A 317 -8.33 3.44 16.79
CA LEU A 317 -9.59 3.14 17.46
C LEU A 317 -9.93 4.18 18.54
N ILE A 318 -8.94 4.53 19.38
CA ILE A 318 -9.10 5.55 20.42
C ILE A 318 -9.34 6.92 19.78
N GLY A 319 -8.61 7.26 18.73
CA GLY A 319 -8.71 8.52 18.01
C GLY A 319 -10.11 8.72 17.42
N ILE A 320 -10.65 7.72 16.72
CA ILE A 320 -12.01 7.77 16.16
C ILE A 320 -13.04 7.96 17.29
N TRP A 321 -12.93 7.21 18.38
CA TRP A 321 -13.84 7.33 19.52
C TRP A 321 -13.77 8.71 20.18
N LEU A 322 -12.55 9.21 20.44
CA LEU A 322 -12.33 10.49 21.10
C LEU A 322 -12.84 11.66 20.24
N LEU A 323 -12.49 11.66 18.95
CA LEU A 323 -12.85 12.75 18.04
C LEU A 323 -14.35 12.80 17.75
N ASN A 324 -14.99 11.64 17.50
CA ASN A 324 -16.39 11.60 17.11
C ASN A 324 -17.36 11.66 18.29
N LYS A 325 -17.02 11.02 19.42
CA LYS A 325 -17.97 10.79 20.52
C LYS A 325 -17.79 11.76 21.70
N VAL A 326 -16.56 12.20 21.95
CA VAL A 326 -16.23 13.06 23.10
C VAL A 326 -16.15 14.53 22.69
N LEU A 327 -15.48 14.83 21.57
CA LEU A 327 -15.11 16.20 21.23
C LEU A 327 -16.02 16.86 20.19
N GLY A 328 -16.75 16.09 19.37
CA GLY A 328 -17.66 16.65 18.35
C GLY A 328 -16.99 17.67 17.42
N LEU A 329 -15.70 17.52 17.18
CA LEU A 329 -14.86 18.54 16.54
C LEU A 329 -15.15 18.62 15.04
N SER A 330 -15.04 19.84 14.49
CA SER A 330 -15.08 20.03 13.04
C SER A 330 -13.89 19.32 12.38
N CYS A 331 -14.11 18.77 11.17
CA CYS A 331 -13.07 18.06 10.40
C CYS A 331 -11.74 18.83 10.29
N THR A 332 -11.79 20.16 10.27
CA THR A 332 -10.60 21.03 10.18
C THR A 332 -9.68 20.95 11.41
N PHE A 333 -10.23 20.75 12.61
CA PHE A 333 -9.41 20.67 13.83
C PHE A 333 -8.70 19.31 13.94
N THR A 334 -9.40 18.23 13.57
CA THR A 334 -8.81 16.89 13.47
C THR A 334 -7.60 16.89 12.55
N ILE A 335 -7.70 17.60 11.42
CA ILE A 335 -6.61 17.67 10.44
C ILE A 335 -5.43 18.49 10.96
N ALA A 336 -5.68 19.59 11.69
CA ALA A 336 -4.61 20.35 12.34
C ALA A 336 -3.88 19.54 13.41
N LEU A 337 -4.58 18.66 14.12
CA LEU A 337 -4.02 17.77 15.13
C LEU A 337 -3.16 16.66 14.50
N VAL A 338 -3.61 16.04 13.42
CA VAL A 338 -2.80 15.06 12.68
C VAL A 338 -1.51 15.70 12.18
N LEU A 339 -1.61 16.89 11.60
CA LEU A 339 -0.47 17.68 11.13
C LEU A 339 0.57 17.94 12.20
N SER A 340 0.14 18.39 13.38
CA SER A 340 1.05 18.68 14.48
C SER A 340 1.73 17.41 14.96
N THR A 341 1.01 16.29 15.04
CA THR A 341 1.61 14.99 15.41
C THR A 341 2.61 14.47 14.38
N CYS A 342 2.33 14.58 13.07
CA CYS A 342 3.27 14.15 12.02
C CYS A 342 4.53 15.02 12.01
N PHE A 343 4.38 16.33 12.21
CA PHE A 343 5.51 17.25 12.31
C PHE A 343 6.38 16.93 13.53
N ILE A 344 5.77 16.74 14.70
CA ILE A 344 6.49 16.38 15.93
C ILE A 344 7.22 15.04 15.75
N SER A 345 6.58 14.02 15.18
CA SER A 345 7.20 12.72 14.92
C SER A 345 8.43 12.84 14.00
N SER A 346 8.29 13.57 12.89
CA SER A 346 9.37 13.77 11.92
C SER A 346 10.56 14.54 12.53
N VAL A 347 10.27 15.56 13.35
CA VAL A 347 11.30 16.31 14.08
C VAL A 347 11.99 15.42 15.12
N LEU A 348 11.26 14.59 15.85
CA LEU A 348 11.83 13.65 16.82
C LEU A 348 12.74 12.62 16.14
N ILE A 349 12.33 12.08 15.00
CA ILE A 349 13.14 11.14 14.20
C ILE A 349 14.40 11.83 13.65
N SER A 350 14.27 13.08 13.18
CA SER A 350 15.43 13.85 12.72
C SER A 350 16.40 14.20 13.85
N LEU A 351 15.89 14.36 15.08
CA LEU A 351 16.68 14.68 16.26
C LEU A 351 17.25 13.44 16.95
N SER A 352 16.69 12.25 16.71
CA SER A 352 17.28 11.01 17.20
C SER A 352 18.55 10.72 16.40
N LYS A 353 19.65 11.32 16.84
CA LYS A 353 21.00 10.94 16.44
C LYS A 353 21.14 9.43 16.63
N SER A 354 21.35 8.72 15.54
CA SER A 354 21.85 7.35 15.58
C SER A 354 23.25 7.41 16.23
N PRO A 355 23.49 6.70 17.34
CA PRO A 355 24.83 6.60 17.92
C PRO A 355 25.80 5.87 16.99
#